data_AF-U9SL79-F1
#
_entry.id   AF-U9SL79-F1
#
_cell.length_a   1.000
_cell.length_b   1.000
_cell.length_c   1.000
_cell.angle_alpha   90.00
_cell.angle_beta   90.00
_cell.angle_gamma   90.00
#
_symmetry.space_group_name_H-M   'P 1'
#
loop_
_entity.id
_entity.type
_entity.pdbx_description
1 polymer ?
#
loop_
_entity_poly.entity_id
_entity_poly.type
_entity_poly.pdbx_seq_one_letter_code
_entity_poly.pdbx_strand_id
1 'polypeptide(L)'
;MPSAIREEIVRVALNKSSALIDYKVYNDIPKQTEFRKQIILDDKFLTSEEKTEAIGIINKSYDHNKILYNFGRKRICENCNQECLATLYCEFCVRNCLKSNFSNWSSGNDDIDNLIQKCQMETIDPERIIEWIPYDQFQNVNNYLLKNDSSDIYTAVWIDGCYNEWDPNEKRLKRFGRQKVILKSLENDENINRNWFEEAKSHLTLSNEWQSSVQYYGLTQDPSNGNYMLVMNSMD
;
A
#
# COMPACT_ATOMS: atom_id res chain seq x y z
N MET A 1 27.24 8.85 -14.12
CA MET A 1 25.91 8.27 -14.33
C MET A 1 25.39 7.90 -12.95
N PRO A 2 24.19 8.33 -12.52
CA PRO A 2 23.58 7.77 -11.32
C PRO A 2 23.49 6.26 -11.53
N SER A 3 23.98 5.46 -10.58
CA SER A 3 23.85 4.02 -10.67
C SER A 3 22.37 3.69 -10.59
N ALA A 4 21.81 3.02 -11.60
CA ALA A 4 20.43 2.55 -11.49
C ALA A 4 20.38 1.52 -10.35
N ILE A 5 19.58 1.79 -9.32
CA ILE A 5 19.35 0.88 -8.20
C ILE A 5 18.86 -0.47 -8.76
N ARG A 6 19.51 -1.57 -8.38
CA ARG A 6 19.10 -2.92 -8.81
C ARG A 6 18.05 -3.44 -7.84
N GLU A 7 16.78 -3.16 -8.13
CA GLU A 7 15.62 -3.51 -7.28
C GLU A 7 15.61 -5.00 -6.86
N GLU A 8 15.92 -5.90 -7.78
CA GLU A 8 15.97 -7.34 -7.48
C GLU A 8 17.00 -7.68 -6.39
N ILE A 9 18.16 -7.03 -6.41
CA ILE A 9 19.23 -7.29 -5.44
C ILE A 9 18.85 -6.69 -4.08
N VAL A 10 18.22 -5.53 -4.07
CA VAL A 10 17.63 -4.94 -2.85
C VAL A 10 16.60 -5.89 -2.24
N ARG A 11 15.68 -6.43 -3.06
CA ARG A 11 14.66 -7.40 -2.64
C ARG A 11 15.27 -8.68 -2.05
N VAL A 12 16.28 -9.25 -2.72
CA VAL A 12 17.00 -10.43 -2.23
C VAL A 12 17.68 -10.15 -0.88
N ALA A 13 18.33 -9.00 -0.73
CA ALA A 13 18.98 -8.63 0.52
C ALA A 13 17.97 -8.43 1.67
N LEU A 14 16.81 -7.81 1.38
CA LEU A 14 15.72 -7.66 2.34
C LEU A 14 15.16 -9.02 2.78
N ASN A 15 14.89 -9.93 1.85
CA ASN A 15 14.40 -11.28 2.15
C ASN A 15 15.40 -12.06 2.99
N LYS A 16 16.69 -11.99 2.63
CA LYS A 16 17.78 -12.59 3.40
C LYS A 16 17.85 -12.02 4.83
N SER A 17 17.74 -10.70 4.99
CA SER A 17 17.76 -10.06 6.32
C SER A 17 16.65 -10.57 7.23
N SER A 18 15.44 -10.80 6.68
CA SER A 18 14.31 -11.35 7.41
C SER A 18 14.49 -12.82 7.75
N ALA A 19 14.98 -13.63 6.80
CA ALA A 19 15.19 -15.07 6.98
C ALA A 19 16.25 -15.42 8.04
N LEU A 20 17.18 -14.50 8.31
CA LEU A 20 18.26 -14.67 9.28
C LEU A 20 17.85 -14.32 10.73
N ILE A 21 16.62 -13.86 10.97
CA ILE A 21 16.18 -13.46 12.31
C ILE A 21 16.04 -14.69 13.20
N ASP A 22 16.87 -14.75 14.26
CA ASP A 22 16.59 -15.62 15.41
C ASP A 22 15.58 -14.93 16.33
N TYR A 23 14.31 -15.36 16.26
CA TYR A 23 13.22 -14.81 17.06
C TYR A 23 13.36 -15.04 18.58
N LYS A 24 14.27 -15.92 19.03
CA LYS A 24 14.58 -16.06 20.46
C LYS A 24 15.48 -14.93 20.95
N VAL A 25 16.37 -14.44 20.09
CA VAL A 25 17.31 -13.35 20.40
C VAL A 25 16.67 -11.99 20.09
N TYR A 26 16.10 -11.84 18.91
CA TYR A 26 15.42 -10.62 18.44
C TYR A 26 13.91 -10.77 18.65
N ASN A 27 13.52 -10.81 19.92
CA ASN A 27 12.17 -11.15 20.36
C ASN A 27 11.15 -9.99 20.31
N ASP A 28 11.54 -8.82 19.83
CA ASP A 28 10.67 -7.66 19.64
C ASP A 28 10.96 -6.93 18.31
N ILE A 29 9.99 -6.16 17.83
CA ILE A 29 10.06 -5.47 16.53
C ILE A 29 11.24 -4.48 16.45
N PRO A 30 11.54 -3.65 17.48
CA PRO A 30 12.73 -2.79 17.46
C PRO A 30 14.04 -3.56 17.26
N LYS A 31 14.27 -4.65 18.01
CA LYS A 31 15.47 -5.48 17.89
C LYS A 31 15.57 -6.12 16.50
N GLN A 32 14.46 -6.65 15.98
CA GLN A 32 14.40 -7.23 14.64
C GLN A 32 14.76 -6.18 13.57
N THR A 33 14.24 -4.96 13.72
CA THR A 33 14.48 -3.85 12.78
C THR A 33 15.95 -3.46 12.75
N GLU A 34 16.58 -3.27 13.91
CA GLU A 34 18.00 -2.92 13.99
C GLU A 34 18.91 -4.05 13.49
N PHE A 35 18.57 -5.31 13.79
CA PHE A 35 19.28 -6.46 13.23
C PHE A 35 19.23 -6.48 11.70
N ARG A 36 18.04 -6.32 11.11
CA ARG A 36 17.89 -6.28 9.64
C ARG A 36 18.72 -5.17 9.01
N LYS A 37 18.71 -3.97 9.58
CA LYS A 37 19.55 -2.85 9.11
C LYS A 37 21.03 -3.21 9.13
N GLN A 38 21.51 -3.85 10.20
CA GLN A 38 22.91 -4.27 10.30
C GLN A 38 23.27 -5.27 9.18
N ILE A 39 22.41 -6.26 8.92
CA ILE A 39 22.63 -7.20 7.81
C ILE A 39 22.74 -6.49 6.46
N ILE A 40 21.89 -5.49 6.20
CA ILE A 40 21.95 -4.68 4.97
C ILE A 40 23.25 -3.87 4.90
N LEU A 41 23.65 -3.22 6.01
CA LEU A 41 24.86 -2.41 6.08
C LEU A 41 26.14 -3.24 5.86
N ASP A 42 26.16 -4.48 6.36
CA ASP A 42 27.30 -5.39 6.23
C ASP A 42 27.36 -6.11 4.87
N ASP A 43 26.28 -6.05 4.08
CA ASP A 43 26.26 -6.69 2.76
C ASP A 43 27.25 -6.02 1.80
N LYS A 44 28.21 -6.80 1.30
CA LYS A 44 29.28 -6.31 0.41
C LYS A 44 28.85 -6.22 -1.06
N PHE A 45 27.71 -6.81 -1.43
CA PHE A 45 27.19 -6.81 -2.79
C PHE A 45 26.29 -5.60 -3.10
N LEU A 46 25.78 -4.95 -2.05
CA LEU A 46 25.02 -3.72 -2.17
C LEU A 46 25.93 -2.49 -2.28
N THR A 47 25.60 -1.63 -3.23
CA THR A 47 26.11 -0.25 -3.28
C THR A 47 25.55 0.59 -2.13
N SER A 48 26.13 1.75 -1.86
CA SER A 48 25.61 2.67 -0.85
C SER A 48 24.18 3.12 -1.13
N GLU A 49 23.84 3.37 -2.39
CA GLU A 49 22.50 3.77 -2.82
C GLU A 49 21.48 2.65 -2.57
N GLU A 50 21.82 1.40 -2.90
CA GLU A 50 20.97 0.23 -2.64
C GLU A 50 20.79 -0.06 -1.15
N LYS A 51 21.82 0.19 -0.33
CA LYS A 51 21.70 0.09 1.14
C LYS A 51 20.73 1.13 1.69
N THR A 52 20.82 2.37 1.21
CA THR A 52 19.91 3.44 1.60
C THR A 52 18.47 3.08 1.24
N GLU A 53 18.24 2.56 0.03
CA GLU A 53 16.92 2.10 -0.41
C GLU A 53 16.36 0.98 0.49
N ALA A 54 17.14 -0.07 0.72
CA ALA A 54 16.75 -1.19 1.58
C ALA A 54 16.45 -0.74 3.01
N ILE A 55 17.25 0.15 3.59
CA ILE A 55 17.02 0.71 4.92
C ILE A 55 15.76 1.59 4.94
N GLY A 56 15.50 2.34 3.86
CA GLY A 56 14.26 3.10 3.67
C GLY A 56 13.03 2.20 3.78
N ILE A 57 13.02 1.08 3.05
CA ILE A 57 11.95 0.07 3.09
C ILE A 57 11.78 -0.51 4.51
N ILE A 58 12.88 -0.85 5.19
CA ILE A 58 12.84 -1.33 6.59
C ILE A 58 12.22 -0.28 7.52
N ASN A 59 12.59 0.99 7.37
CA ASN A 59 12.06 2.08 8.20
C ASN A 59 10.57 2.34 7.95
N LYS A 60 10.11 2.27 6.69
CA LYS A 60 8.68 2.36 6.35
C LYS A 60 7.87 1.25 7.02
N SER A 61 8.35 0.01 6.94
CA SER A 61 7.73 -1.13 7.63
C SER A 61 7.74 -0.96 9.16
N TYR A 62 8.81 -0.41 9.73
CA TYR A 62 8.88 -0.12 11.16
C TYR A 62 7.90 0.97 11.61
N ASP A 63 7.77 2.05 10.82
CA ASP A 63 6.79 3.11 11.08
C ASP A 63 5.35 2.60 11.04
N HIS A 64 5.01 1.79 10.03
CA HIS A 64 3.72 1.11 9.94
C HIS A 64 3.45 0.30 11.22
N ASN A 65 4.39 -0.54 11.64
CA ASN A 65 4.24 -1.38 12.83
C ASN A 65 4.08 -0.54 14.12
N LYS A 66 4.81 0.57 14.26
CA LYS A 66 4.66 1.48 15.42
C LYS A 66 3.23 1.98 15.53
N ILE A 67 2.62 2.41 14.42
CA ILE A 67 1.24 2.92 14.42
C ILE A 67 0.26 1.77 14.70
N LEU A 68 0.39 0.65 13.98
CA LEU A 68 -0.51 -0.50 14.09
C LEU A 68 -0.57 -1.07 15.51
N TYR A 69 0.59 -1.26 16.13
CA TYR A 69 0.69 -1.83 17.49
C TYR A 69 0.84 -0.75 18.58
N ASN A 70 0.71 0.53 18.22
CA ASN A 70 0.79 1.68 19.11
C ASN A 70 1.99 1.62 20.08
N PHE A 71 3.20 1.41 19.56
CA PHE A 71 4.44 1.33 20.36
C PHE A 71 5.51 2.30 19.89
N GLY A 72 6.53 2.46 20.73
CA GLY A 72 7.67 3.32 20.47
C GLY A 72 7.45 4.75 20.96
N ARG A 73 8.40 5.63 20.64
CA ARG A 73 8.39 7.01 21.11
C ARG A 73 7.56 7.87 20.15
N LYS A 74 6.53 8.52 20.70
CA LYS A 74 5.78 9.58 20.00
C LYS A 74 6.65 10.84 19.82
N ARG A 75 6.40 11.57 18.74
CA ARG A 75 6.99 12.89 18.47
C ARG A 75 5.90 13.89 18.15
N ILE A 76 6.15 15.18 18.40
CA ILE A 76 5.27 16.24 17.95
C ILE A 76 5.54 16.51 16.47
N CYS A 77 4.51 16.45 15.64
CA CYS A 77 4.62 16.82 14.24
C CYS A 77 4.69 18.34 14.09
N GLU A 78 5.71 18.84 13.40
CA GLU A 78 5.89 20.29 13.17
C GLU A 78 4.81 20.90 12.26
N ASN A 79 4.13 20.09 11.45
CA ASN A 79 3.12 20.55 10.50
C ASN A 79 1.72 20.68 11.11
N CYS A 80 1.33 19.79 12.03
CA CYS A 80 -0.01 19.75 12.61
C CYS A 80 -0.04 19.85 14.15
N ASN A 81 1.12 19.90 14.81
CA ASN A 81 1.29 19.94 16.26
C ASN A 81 0.66 18.76 17.02
N GLN A 82 0.37 17.64 16.35
CA GLN A 82 -0.15 16.43 16.97
C GLN A 82 0.99 15.46 17.33
N GLU A 83 0.80 14.69 18.40
CA GLU A 83 1.67 13.55 18.72
C GLU A 83 1.47 12.43 17.71
N CYS A 84 2.52 12.09 16.97
CA CYS A 84 2.52 11.03 15.96
C CYS A 84 3.60 9.99 16.22
N LEU A 85 3.39 8.77 15.70
CA LEU A 85 4.29 7.63 15.92
C LEU A 85 5.27 7.42 14.77
N ALA A 86 4.86 7.63 13.52
CA ALA A 86 5.75 7.48 12.37
C ALA A 86 6.87 8.52 12.39
N THR A 87 8.05 8.12 11.95
CA THR A 87 9.24 8.96 11.86
C THR A 87 9.34 9.62 10.48
N LEU A 88 9.04 8.87 9.41
CA LEU A 88 9.15 9.29 8.02
C LEU A 88 8.01 10.20 7.55
N TYR A 89 6.83 10.05 8.15
CA TYR A 89 5.64 10.86 7.87
C TYR A 89 4.84 11.10 9.14
N CYS A 90 3.74 11.83 9.02
CA CYS A 90 2.76 12.00 10.09
C CYS A 90 1.42 11.44 9.62
N GLU A 91 0.93 10.40 10.28
CA GLU A 91 -0.33 9.72 9.96
C GLU A 91 -1.53 10.70 9.97
N PHE A 92 -1.49 11.72 10.84
CA PHE A 92 -2.53 12.75 10.88
C PHE A 92 -2.44 13.73 9.71
N CYS A 93 -1.24 14.13 9.29
CA CYS A 93 -1.07 14.99 8.11
C CYS A 93 -1.57 14.29 6.84
N VAL A 94 -1.26 13.00 6.71
CA VAL A 94 -1.74 12.17 5.59
C VAL A 94 -3.26 12.12 5.57
N ARG A 95 -3.90 11.76 6.69
CA ARG A 95 -5.38 11.73 6.80
C ARG A 95 -6.02 13.09 6.53
N ASN A 96 -5.44 14.17 7.05
CA ASN A 96 -5.95 15.53 6.82
C ASN A 96 -5.84 15.94 5.34
N CYS A 97 -4.75 15.57 4.65
CA CYS A 97 -4.58 15.78 3.23
C CYS A 97 -5.67 15.05 2.43
N LEU A 98 -5.90 13.76 2.73
CA LEU A 98 -6.95 12.96 2.09
C LEU A 98 -8.33 13.56 2.33
N LYS A 99 -8.65 13.90 3.59
CA LYS A 99 -9.93 14.52 3.96
C LYS A 99 -10.22 15.81 3.21
N SER A 100 -9.19 16.62 2.96
CA SER A 100 -9.34 17.86 2.18
C SER A 100 -9.69 17.63 0.70
N ASN A 101 -9.45 16.41 0.19
CA ASN A 101 -9.72 16.01 -1.18
C ASN A 101 -11.05 15.25 -1.35
N PHE A 102 -11.82 14.99 -0.29
CA PHE A 102 -13.07 14.22 -0.40
C PHE A 102 -14.10 14.86 -1.35
N SER A 103 -14.09 16.18 -1.52
CA SER A 103 -14.96 16.89 -2.46
C SER A 103 -14.45 16.91 -3.90
N ASN A 104 -13.21 16.46 -4.15
CA ASN A 104 -12.54 16.61 -5.43
C ASN A 104 -12.68 15.38 -6.34
N TRP A 105 -13.24 14.29 -5.83
CA TRP A 105 -13.51 13.07 -6.59
C TRP A 105 -14.81 12.42 -6.09
N SER A 106 -15.44 11.62 -6.95
CA SER A 106 -16.56 10.75 -6.60
C SER A 106 -16.59 9.59 -7.59
N SER A 107 -17.02 8.42 -7.14
CA SER A 107 -17.33 7.28 -8.01
C SER A 107 -18.70 7.38 -8.68
N GLY A 108 -19.53 8.34 -8.27
CA GLY A 108 -20.95 8.39 -8.60
C GLY A 108 -21.82 7.41 -7.79
N ASN A 109 -21.23 6.70 -6.82
CA ASN A 109 -21.92 5.79 -5.91
C ASN A 109 -21.58 6.15 -4.45
N ASP A 110 -22.58 6.64 -3.72
CA ASP A 110 -22.42 7.13 -2.35
C ASP A 110 -21.89 6.04 -1.39
N ASP A 111 -22.27 4.76 -1.57
CA ASP A 111 -21.82 3.67 -0.71
C ASP A 111 -20.32 3.39 -0.89
N ILE A 112 -19.84 3.46 -2.13
CA ILE A 112 -18.41 3.32 -2.45
C ILE A 112 -17.62 4.52 -1.94
N ASP A 113 -18.13 5.73 -2.17
CA ASP A 113 -17.48 6.96 -1.71
C ASP A 113 -17.34 6.97 -0.18
N ASN A 114 -18.41 6.59 0.53
CA ASN A 114 -18.41 6.47 1.99
C ASN A 114 -17.42 5.40 2.49
N LEU A 115 -17.35 4.25 1.82
CA LEU A 115 -16.40 3.19 2.17
C LEU A 115 -14.96 3.66 2.01
N ILE A 116 -14.62 4.26 0.87
CA ILE A 116 -13.26 4.75 0.58
C ILE A 116 -12.87 5.86 1.55
N GLN A 117 -13.77 6.83 1.80
CA GLN A 117 -13.51 7.90 2.77
C GLN A 117 -13.26 7.33 4.18
N LYS A 118 -14.01 6.31 4.61
CA LYS A 118 -13.77 5.62 5.88
C LYS A 118 -12.37 4.99 5.91
N CYS A 119 -11.99 4.22 4.88
CA CYS A 119 -10.66 3.63 4.77
C CYS A 119 -9.55 4.69 4.81
N GLN A 120 -9.74 5.83 4.14
CA GLN A 120 -8.79 6.94 4.12
C GLN A 120 -8.67 7.65 5.47
N MET A 121 -9.74 7.73 6.26
CA MET A 121 -9.71 8.29 7.62
C MET A 121 -8.97 7.39 8.61
N GLU A 122 -8.92 6.09 8.36
CA GLU A 122 -8.26 5.10 9.20
C GLU A 122 -6.84 4.75 8.71
N THR A 123 -6.45 5.22 7.52
CA THR A 123 -5.15 4.88 6.90
C THR A 123 -3.98 5.20 7.82
N ILE A 124 -3.02 4.30 7.88
CA ILE A 124 -1.84 4.43 8.75
C ILE A 124 -0.56 4.70 7.98
N ASP A 125 -0.49 4.38 6.68
CA ASP A 125 0.68 4.66 5.84
C ASP A 125 0.27 5.17 4.44
N PRO A 126 1.18 5.88 3.73
CA PRO A 126 0.90 6.34 2.37
C PRO A 126 0.69 5.23 1.33
N GLU A 127 1.34 4.07 1.47
CA GLU A 127 1.36 3.02 0.44
C GLU A 127 0.06 2.18 0.39
N ARG A 128 -0.77 2.26 1.44
CA ARG A 128 -2.01 1.50 1.62
C ARG A 128 -3.25 2.38 1.56
N ILE A 129 -3.12 3.59 1.02
CA ILE A 129 -4.27 4.47 0.81
C ILE A 129 -5.19 3.83 -0.24
N ILE A 130 -6.43 3.60 0.16
CA ILE A 130 -7.50 3.12 -0.71
C ILE A 130 -8.06 4.29 -1.51
N GLU A 131 -8.30 4.07 -2.80
CA GLU A 131 -8.74 5.11 -3.73
C GLU A 131 -9.89 4.64 -4.63
N TRP A 132 -10.65 5.62 -5.13
CA TRP A 132 -11.42 5.43 -6.35
C TRP A 132 -10.48 5.74 -7.52
N ILE A 133 -10.32 4.79 -8.43
CA ILE A 133 -9.40 4.92 -9.56
C ILE A 133 -10.22 4.97 -10.85
N PRO A 134 -10.28 6.11 -11.55
CA PRO A 134 -10.95 6.19 -12.84
C PRO A 134 -10.38 5.15 -13.81
N TYR A 135 -11.25 4.47 -14.56
CA TYR A 135 -10.83 3.35 -15.40
C TYR A 135 -9.84 3.75 -16.51
N ASP A 136 -9.89 5.01 -16.96
CA ASP A 136 -8.96 5.57 -17.95
C ASP A 136 -7.50 5.70 -17.45
N GLN A 137 -7.26 5.50 -16.16
CA GLN A 137 -5.92 5.43 -15.55
C GLN A 137 -5.22 4.09 -15.83
N PHE A 138 -5.93 3.11 -16.40
CA PHE A 138 -5.39 1.79 -16.71
C PHE A 138 -5.07 1.64 -18.20
N GLN A 139 -3.85 1.21 -18.50
CA GLN A 139 -3.38 0.85 -19.84
C GLN A 139 -3.09 -0.63 -19.95
N ASN A 140 -3.09 -1.16 -21.18
CA ASN A 140 -2.74 -2.55 -21.47
C ASN A 140 -3.54 -3.55 -20.61
N VAL A 141 -4.85 -3.32 -20.47
CA VAL A 141 -5.74 -4.21 -19.74
C VAL A 141 -5.85 -5.53 -20.50
N ASN A 142 -5.30 -6.60 -19.93
CA ASN A 142 -5.27 -7.93 -20.52
C ASN A 142 -5.98 -8.93 -19.60
N ASN A 143 -6.89 -9.73 -20.16
CA ASN A 143 -7.59 -10.76 -19.41
C ASN A 143 -6.64 -11.93 -19.08
N TYR A 144 -6.59 -12.31 -17.80
CA TYR A 144 -5.97 -13.54 -17.34
C TYR A 144 -7.08 -14.59 -17.19
N LEU A 145 -7.22 -15.47 -18.18
CA LEU A 145 -8.24 -16.53 -18.17
C LEU A 145 -7.90 -17.64 -17.15
N LEU A 146 -7.88 -17.31 -15.86
CA LEU A 146 -8.15 -18.30 -14.82
C LEU A 146 -9.66 -18.46 -14.74
N LYS A 147 -10.23 -19.29 -15.63
CA LYS A 147 -11.56 -19.84 -15.43
C LYS A 147 -11.52 -20.78 -14.22
N ASN A 148 -11.49 -20.20 -13.03
CA ASN A 148 -12.05 -20.84 -11.85
C ASN A 148 -13.32 -20.09 -11.48
N ASP A 149 -14.27 -20.82 -10.92
CA ASP A 149 -15.72 -20.57 -10.93
C ASP A 149 -16.25 -19.30 -10.20
N SER A 150 -15.54 -18.17 -10.09
CA SER A 150 -16.16 -17.02 -9.38
C SER A 150 -15.65 -15.58 -9.60
N SER A 151 -14.74 -15.26 -10.52
CA SER A 151 -14.48 -13.85 -10.90
C SER A 151 -13.48 -13.72 -12.04
N ASP A 152 -13.75 -12.86 -13.02
CA ASP A 152 -12.76 -12.48 -14.05
C ASP A 152 -11.58 -11.71 -13.43
N ILE A 153 -10.36 -12.05 -13.86
CA ILE A 153 -9.12 -11.41 -13.39
C ILE A 153 -8.38 -10.82 -14.59
N TYR A 154 -7.94 -9.58 -14.47
CA TYR A 154 -7.20 -8.85 -15.49
C TYR A 154 -5.88 -8.35 -14.93
N THR A 155 -4.91 -8.16 -15.81
CA THR A 155 -3.68 -7.41 -15.51
C THR A 155 -3.73 -6.08 -16.22
N ALA A 156 -3.23 -5.04 -15.59
CA ALA A 156 -3.18 -3.70 -16.19
C ALA A 156 -1.95 -2.94 -15.72
N VAL A 157 -1.67 -1.83 -16.40
CA VAL A 157 -0.70 -0.85 -15.97
C VAL A 157 -1.43 0.41 -15.52
N TRP A 158 -1.38 0.71 -14.22
CA TRP A 158 -1.86 1.96 -13.65
C TRP A 158 -0.83 3.07 -13.91
N ILE A 159 -1.23 4.14 -14.60
CA ILE A 159 -0.34 5.21 -15.04
C ILE A 159 0.28 5.96 -13.85
N ASP A 160 -0.54 6.38 -12.91
CA ASP A 160 -0.12 7.14 -11.74
C ASP A 160 0.40 6.25 -10.61
N GLY A 161 -0.09 5.01 -10.52
CA GLY A 161 0.23 4.09 -9.44
C GLY A 161 -0.28 4.54 -8.07
N CYS A 162 -0.02 3.70 -7.07
CA CYS A 162 -0.39 4.01 -5.71
C CYS A 162 0.39 5.21 -5.16
N TYR A 163 -0.06 5.79 -4.06
CA TYR A 163 0.81 6.66 -3.28
C TYR A 163 1.98 5.86 -2.71
N ASN A 164 3.14 6.50 -2.58
CA ASN A 164 4.37 5.88 -2.09
C ASN A 164 4.93 6.63 -0.87
N GLU A 165 4.85 7.96 -0.88
CA GLU A 165 5.51 8.80 0.13
C GLU A 165 4.68 10.03 0.46
N TRP A 166 4.92 10.57 1.66
CA TRP A 166 4.45 11.88 2.07
C TRP A 166 5.58 12.89 1.95
N ASP A 167 5.37 13.97 1.19
CA ASP A 167 6.30 15.10 1.15
C ASP A 167 5.93 16.13 2.23
N PRO A 168 6.73 16.29 3.29
CA PRO A 168 6.41 17.22 4.36
C PRO A 168 6.58 18.70 3.96
N ASN A 169 7.39 19.00 2.94
CA ASN A 169 7.63 20.37 2.48
C ASN A 169 6.47 20.85 1.61
N GLU A 170 6.05 20.01 0.67
CA GLU A 170 4.94 20.30 -0.25
C GLU A 170 3.58 19.95 0.34
N LYS A 171 3.55 19.25 1.49
CA LYS A 171 2.35 18.77 2.18
C LYS A 171 1.42 17.99 1.27
N ARG A 172 2.00 17.13 0.42
CA ARG A 172 1.27 16.30 -0.54
C ARG A 172 1.80 14.88 -0.56
N LEU A 173 0.94 13.96 -0.99
CA LEU A 173 1.32 12.59 -1.27
C LEU A 173 1.99 12.50 -2.64
N LYS A 174 3.06 11.72 -2.72
CA LYS A 174 3.77 11.39 -3.96
C LYS A 174 3.29 10.05 -4.49
N ARG A 175 3.07 10.01 -5.80
CA ARG A 175 2.71 8.83 -6.57
C ARG A 175 3.95 7.96 -6.84
N PHE A 176 3.77 6.65 -6.84
CA PHE A 176 4.78 5.69 -7.28
C PHE A 176 5.10 5.83 -8.78
N GLY A 177 4.12 6.26 -9.56
CA GLY A 177 4.18 6.29 -11.01
C GLY A 177 3.74 4.95 -11.60
N ARG A 178 4.15 4.70 -12.85
CA ARG A 178 3.66 3.58 -13.65
C ARG A 178 3.84 2.23 -12.93
N GLN A 179 2.73 1.59 -12.58
CA GLN A 179 2.70 0.38 -11.75
C GLN A 179 1.89 -0.73 -12.41
N LYS A 180 2.35 -1.99 -12.34
CA LYS A 180 1.52 -3.14 -12.71
C LYS A 180 0.55 -3.48 -11.59
N VAL A 181 -0.69 -3.78 -11.95
CA VAL A 181 -1.76 -4.12 -11.00
C VAL A 181 -2.61 -5.27 -11.54
N ILE A 182 -3.32 -5.92 -10.62
CA ILE A 182 -4.38 -6.87 -10.92
C ILE A 182 -5.72 -6.16 -10.73
N LEU A 183 -6.64 -6.35 -11.69
CA LEU A 183 -8.04 -5.95 -11.59
C LEU A 183 -8.88 -7.22 -11.43
N LYS A 184 -9.60 -7.35 -10.33
CA LYS A 184 -10.51 -8.48 -10.09
C LYS A 184 -11.95 -7.99 -10.21
N SER A 185 -12.70 -8.52 -11.18
CA SER A 185 -14.13 -8.25 -11.34
C SER A 185 -14.89 -8.69 -10.08
N LEU A 186 -15.78 -7.82 -9.60
CA LEU A 186 -16.67 -8.11 -8.50
C LEU A 186 -18.08 -8.31 -9.04
N GLU A 187 -18.63 -9.50 -8.83
CA GLU A 187 -19.95 -9.88 -9.32
C GLU A 187 -20.82 -10.32 -8.16
N ASN A 188 -22.13 -10.08 -8.29
CA ASN A 188 -23.11 -10.72 -7.44
C ASN A 188 -23.32 -12.15 -7.92
N ASP A 189 -23.34 -13.10 -6.99
CA ASP A 189 -23.77 -14.47 -7.26
C ASP A 189 -24.78 -14.88 -6.20
N GLU A 190 -26.06 -14.90 -6.59
CA GLU A 190 -27.17 -15.29 -5.73
C GLU A 190 -27.07 -16.75 -5.28
N ASN A 191 -26.46 -17.63 -6.09
CA ASN A 191 -26.39 -19.06 -5.77
C ASN A 191 -25.46 -19.34 -4.59
N ILE A 192 -24.42 -18.52 -4.41
CA ILE A 192 -23.48 -18.60 -3.28
C ILE A 192 -23.62 -17.45 -2.30
N ASN A 193 -24.71 -16.66 -2.39
CA ASN A 193 -24.99 -15.48 -1.57
C ASN A 193 -23.80 -14.50 -1.49
N ARG A 194 -23.09 -14.32 -2.61
CA ARG A 194 -21.97 -13.39 -2.72
C ARG A 194 -22.49 -12.02 -3.14
N ASN A 195 -22.24 -11.02 -2.30
CA ASN A 195 -22.50 -9.62 -2.59
C ASN A 195 -21.17 -8.92 -2.87
N TRP A 196 -21.05 -8.31 -4.06
CA TRP A 196 -19.85 -7.61 -4.50
C TRP A 196 -19.38 -6.54 -3.51
N PHE A 197 -20.32 -5.84 -2.87
CA PHE A 197 -20.02 -4.71 -1.99
C PHE A 197 -19.47 -5.18 -0.64
N GLU A 198 -20.05 -6.24 -0.07
CA GLU A 198 -19.53 -6.82 1.17
C GLU A 198 -18.16 -7.49 0.94
N GLU A 199 -17.93 -8.06 -0.24
CA GLU A 199 -16.60 -8.54 -0.64
C GLU A 199 -15.59 -7.39 -0.73
N ALA A 200 -15.92 -6.30 -1.44
CA ALA A 200 -15.07 -5.12 -1.55
C ALA A 200 -14.74 -4.55 -0.16
N LYS A 201 -15.77 -4.32 0.65
CA LYS A 201 -15.63 -3.80 2.02
C LYS A 201 -14.76 -4.68 2.90
N SER A 202 -14.93 -6.01 2.84
CA SER A 202 -14.09 -6.95 3.58
C SER A 202 -12.62 -6.80 3.18
N HIS A 203 -12.32 -6.82 1.88
CA HIS A 203 -10.95 -6.73 1.38
C HIS A 203 -10.28 -5.38 1.68
N LEU A 204 -10.98 -4.26 1.49
CA LEU A 204 -10.47 -2.91 1.71
C LEU A 204 -10.33 -2.55 3.20
N THR A 205 -11.11 -3.18 4.09
CA THR A 205 -10.95 -2.98 5.54
C THR A 205 -9.78 -3.81 6.07
N LEU A 206 -9.66 -5.08 5.65
CA LEU A 206 -8.57 -5.96 6.06
C LEU A 206 -7.20 -5.50 5.56
N SER A 207 -7.14 -4.77 4.44
CA SER A 207 -5.89 -4.21 3.93
C SER A 207 -5.27 -3.17 4.87
N ASN A 208 -6.05 -2.50 5.71
CA ASN A 208 -5.52 -1.54 6.68
C ASN A 208 -4.98 -2.20 7.96
N GLU A 209 -5.42 -3.42 8.26
CA GLU A 209 -5.14 -4.09 9.54
C GLU A 209 -3.93 -5.05 9.52
N TRP A 210 -3.61 -5.66 8.36
CA TRP A 210 -2.65 -6.77 8.31
C TRP A 210 -1.55 -6.59 7.25
N GLN A 211 -0.29 -6.52 7.69
CA GLN A 211 0.88 -6.40 6.81
C GLN A 211 1.08 -7.60 5.86
N SER A 212 0.52 -8.78 6.19
CA SER A 212 0.65 -10.03 5.41
C SER A 212 -0.48 -10.32 4.42
N SER A 213 -1.47 -9.42 4.29
CA SER A 213 -2.57 -9.56 3.33
C SER A 213 -2.18 -9.00 1.96
N VAL A 214 -2.84 -9.49 0.90
CA VAL A 214 -2.71 -8.88 -0.43
C VAL A 214 -2.99 -7.39 -0.32
N GLN A 215 -2.10 -6.57 -0.90
CA GLN A 215 -2.26 -5.12 -0.88
C GLN A 215 -3.32 -4.72 -1.90
N TYR A 216 -4.37 -4.06 -1.41
CA TYR A 216 -5.41 -3.46 -2.22
C TYR A 216 -5.16 -1.95 -2.32
N TYR A 217 -5.40 -1.40 -3.50
CA TYR A 217 -5.25 0.02 -3.79
C TYR A 217 -6.58 0.74 -3.91
N GLY A 218 -7.67 0.03 -4.19
CA GLY A 218 -8.91 0.72 -4.48
C GLY A 218 -9.94 -0.07 -5.26
N LEU A 219 -10.89 0.69 -5.78
CA LEU A 219 -11.94 0.25 -6.68
C LEU A 219 -11.90 1.03 -7.98
N THR A 220 -12.36 0.39 -9.05
CA THR A 220 -12.68 1.02 -10.33
C THR A 220 -13.98 0.45 -10.87
N GLN A 221 -14.49 0.99 -11.98
CA GLN A 221 -15.65 0.46 -12.69
C GLN A 221 -15.32 0.30 -14.16
N ASP A 222 -15.63 -0.87 -14.71
CA ASP A 222 -15.55 -1.11 -16.14
C ASP A 222 -16.63 -0.30 -16.89
N PRO A 223 -16.27 0.61 -17.80
CA PRO A 223 -17.26 1.32 -18.58
C PRO A 223 -17.97 0.43 -19.61
N SER A 224 -17.44 -0.75 -19.95
CA SER A 224 -18.00 -1.64 -20.97
C SER A 224 -19.18 -2.49 -20.48
N ASN A 225 -19.18 -2.87 -19.20
CA ASN A 225 -20.21 -3.73 -18.60
C ASN A 225 -20.80 -3.17 -17.28
N GLY A 226 -20.20 -2.12 -16.71
CA GLY A 226 -20.66 -1.48 -15.47
C GLY A 226 -20.21 -2.19 -14.18
N ASN A 227 -19.48 -3.29 -14.27
CA ASN A 227 -19.00 -4.03 -13.10
C ASN A 227 -17.92 -3.26 -12.35
N TYR A 228 -17.98 -3.31 -11.02
CA TYR A 228 -16.90 -2.81 -10.17
C TYR A 228 -15.75 -3.82 -10.11
N MET A 229 -14.53 -3.33 -9.96
CA MET A 229 -13.34 -4.18 -9.83
C MET A 229 -12.47 -3.74 -8.66
N LEU A 230 -11.91 -4.71 -7.93
CA LEU A 230 -10.83 -4.46 -6.98
C LEU A 230 -9.52 -4.25 -7.73
N VAL A 231 -8.77 -3.23 -7.30
CA VAL A 231 -7.42 -2.94 -7.78
C VAL A 231 -6.44 -3.40 -6.71
N MET A 232 -5.53 -4.30 -7.05
CA MET A 232 -4.60 -4.91 -6.08
C MET A 232 -3.21 -5.10 -6.68
N ASN A 233 -2.22 -5.23 -5.81
CA ASN A 233 -0.83 -5.41 -6.20
C ASN A 233 -0.65 -6.72 -7.00
N SER A 234 0.07 -6.64 -8.13
CA SER A 234 0.52 -7.84 -8.84
C SER A 234 1.66 -8.46 -8.03
N MET A 235 1.37 -9.52 -7.29
CA MET A 235 2.42 -10.30 -6.62
C MET A 235 3.25 -11.03 -7.69
N ASP A 236 4.40 -10.45 -8.05
CA ASP A 236 5.45 -11.04 -8.90
C ASP A 236 6.53 -11.74 -8.06
#